data_AF-S7QK39-F1
#
_entry.id   AF-S7QK39-F1
#
_cell.length_a   1.000
_cell.length_b   1.000
_cell.length_c   1.000
_cell.angle_alpha   90.00
_cell.angle_beta   90.00
_cell.angle_gamma   90.00
#
_symmetry.space_group_name_H-M   'P 1'
#
loop_
_entity.id
_entity.type
_entity.pdbx_description
1 polymer ?
#
loop_
_entity_poly.entity_id
_entity_poly.type
_entity_poly.pdbx_seq_one_letter_code
_entity_poly.pdbx_strand_id
1 'polypeptide(L)' 'VQARPTEIKIRLPDDFNGDRKKTQTFYLATQLYMMANKHIYDTDEKKITFFISFLKEGTAGPW' A
#
# COMPACT_ATOMS: atom_id res chain seq x y z
N VAL A 1 23.83 -14.58 11.22
CA VAL A 1 22.37 -14.30 11.19
C VAL A 1 22.16 -13.20 10.18
N GLN A 2 21.45 -13.45 9.08
CA GLN A 2 21.15 -12.39 8.10
C GLN A 2 20.05 -11.49 8.69
N ALA A 3 20.27 -10.18 8.72
CA ALA A 3 19.28 -9.24 9.23
C ALA A 3 18.04 -9.25 8.32
N ARG A 4 16.84 -9.27 8.91
CA ARG A 4 15.61 -9.22 8.14
C ARG A 4 15.51 -7.87 7.41
N PRO A 5 15.05 -7.86 6.14
CA PRO A 5 14.78 -6.63 5.43
C PRO A 5 13.83 -5.74 6.25
N THR A 6 14.18 -4.47 6.43
CA THR A 6 13.41 -3.51 7.24
C THR A 6 12.82 -2.42 6.33
N GLU A 7 11.60 -2.00 6.63
CA GLU A 7 10.94 -0.91 5.93
C GLU A 7 11.50 0.47 6.32
N ILE A 8 11.62 1.35 5.33
CA ILE A 8 11.79 2.78 5.52
C ILE A 8 10.46 3.35 6.03
N LYS A 9 10.51 3.97 7.21
CA LYS A 9 9.35 4.60 7.84
C LYS A 9 9.04 5.95 7.21
N ILE A 10 8.18 5.94 6.20
CA ILE A 10 7.50 7.13 5.67
C ILE A 10 6.00 7.03 5.92
N ARG A 11 5.24 8.08 5.57
CA ARG A 11 3.79 8.08 5.77
C ARG A 11 3.14 6.93 4.99
N LEU A 12 2.31 6.15 5.68
CA LEU A 12 1.47 5.11 5.07
C LEU A 12 0.32 5.74 4.27
N PRO A 13 -0.24 5.02 3.28
CA PRO A 13 -1.52 5.37 2.69
C PRO A 13 -2.62 5.44 3.75
N ASP A 14 -3.57 6.35 3.58
CA ASP A 14 -4.80 6.32 4.38
C ASP A 14 -5.70 5.17 3.88
N ASP A 15 -6.58 4.65 4.75
CA ASP A 15 -7.58 3.66 4.35
C ASP A 15 -8.50 4.22 3.24
N PHE A 16 -8.83 3.37 2.27
CA PHE A 16 -9.61 3.73 1.09
C PHE A 16 -10.96 3.01 1.07
N ASN A 17 -12.03 3.80 1.11
CA ASN A 17 -13.42 3.33 1.16
C ASN A 17 -14.14 3.30 -0.20
N GLY A 18 -13.44 3.61 -1.30
CA GLY A 18 -14.01 3.70 -2.64
C GLY A 18 -14.36 5.11 -3.12
N ASP A 19 -14.07 6.17 -2.35
CA ASP A 19 -14.29 7.55 -2.79
C ASP A 19 -13.46 7.90 -4.04
N ARG A 20 -14.14 8.05 -5.18
CA ARG A 20 -13.53 8.37 -6.48
C ARG A 20 -12.68 9.66 -6.45
N LYS A 21 -13.02 10.63 -5.59
CA LYS A 21 -12.24 11.88 -5.46
C LYS A 21 -10.87 11.64 -4.83
N LYS A 22 -10.74 10.57 -4.02
CA LYS A 22 -9.50 10.21 -3.31
C LYS A 22 -8.68 9.16 -4.04
N THR A 23 -9.20 8.52 -5.09
CA THR A 23 -8.54 7.42 -5.81
C THR A 23 -7.12 7.76 -6.25
N GLN A 24 -6.91 8.91 -6.89
CA GLN A 24 -5.57 9.30 -7.36
C GLN A 24 -4.60 9.50 -6.19
N THR A 25 -5.06 10.13 -5.11
CA THR A 25 -4.21 10.39 -3.93
C THR A 25 -3.83 9.08 -3.24
N PHE A 26 -4.79 8.17 -3.07
CA PHE A 26 -4.56 6.84 -2.51
C PHE A 26 -3.57 6.03 -3.37
N TYR A 27 -3.77 6.01 -4.69
CA TYR A 27 -2.88 5.30 -5.61
C TYR A 27 -1.45 5.84 -5.57
N LEU A 28 -1.26 7.16 -5.60
CA LEU A 28 0.08 7.74 -5.53
C LEU A 28 0.76 7.49 -4.17
N ALA A 29 0.01 7.52 -3.06
CA ALA A 29 0.54 7.21 -1.74
C ALA A 29 1.00 5.75 -1.63
N THR A 30 0.21 4.80 -2.14
CA THR A 30 0.58 3.37 -2.16
C THR A 30 1.82 3.14 -3.03
N GLN A 31 1.89 3.76 -4.22
CA GLN A 31 3.07 3.68 -5.07
C GLN A 31 4.32 4.26 -4.40
N LEU A 32 4.22 5.43 -3.79
CA LEU A 32 5.35 6.06 -3.10
C LEU A 32 5.90 5.17 -1.97
N TYR A 33 5.02 4.55 -1.19
CA TYR A 33 5.41 3.63 -0.13
C TYR A 33 6.15 2.40 -0.68
N MET A 34 5.60 1.77 -1.71
CA MET A 34 6.21 0.61 -2.36
C MET A 34 7.55 0.95 -3.03
N MET A 35 7.67 2.13 -3.64
CA MET A 35 8.93 2.60 -4.24
C MET A 35 10.03 2.81 -3.20
N ALA A 36 9.70 3.43 -2.07
CA ALA A 36 10.64 3.59 -0.96
C ALA A 36 11.08 2.24 -0.37
N ASN A 37 10.20 1.25 -0.42
CA ASN A 37 10.39 -0.09 0.16
C ASN A 37 10.53 -1.18 -0.90
N LYS A 38 11.11 -0.87 -2.06
CA LYS A 38 11.16 -1.79 -3.22
C LYS A 38 11.85 -3.13 -2.95
N HIS A 39 12.76 -3.17 -1.99
CA HIS A 39 13.46 -4.40 -1.54
C HIS A 39 12.59 -5.27 -0.62
N ILE A 40 11.48 -4.73 -0.12
CA ILE A 40 10.47 -5.45 0.67
C ILE A 40 9.34 -5.91 -0.24
N TYR A 41 8.79 -4.99 -1.04
CA TYR A 41 7.68 -5.20 -1.99
C TYR A 41 8.21 -5.55 -3.39
N ASP A 42 9.05 -6.58 -3.44
CA ASP A 42 9.79 -7.01 -4.63
C ASP A 42 9.00 -7.94 -5.57
N THR A 43 7.93 -8.57 -5.08
CA THR A 43 7.01 -9.38 -5.89
C THR A 43 5.66 -8.71 -6.06
N ASP A 44 4.93 -9.10 -7.10
CA ASP A 44 3.60 -8.54 -7.36
C ASP A 44 2.58 -8.97 -6.30
N GLU A 45 2.68 -10.18 -5.75
CA GLU A 45 1.83 -10.64 -4.65
C GLU A 45 1.99 -9.76 -3.41
N LYS A 46 3.23 -9.35 -3.08
CA LYS A 46 3.47 -8.45 -1.94
C LYS A 46 2.90 -7.06 -2.19
N LYS A 47 3.05 -6.53 -3.40
CA LYS A 47 2.49 -5.23 -3.80
C LYS A 47 0.96 -5.24 -3.76
N ILE A 48 0.35 -6.29 -4.30
CA ILE A 48 -1.11 -6.49 -4.32
C ILE A 48 -1.62 -6.63 -2.89
N THR A 49 -0.98 -7.46 -2.07
CA THR A 49 -1.36 -7.65 -0.65
C THR A 49 -1.29 -6.34 0.11
N PHE A 50 -0.22 -5.56 -0.08
CA PHE A 50 -0.09 -4.24 0.53
C PHE A 50 -1.23 -3.32 0.08
N PHE A 51 -1.48 -3.21 -1.21
CA PHE A 51 -2.53 -2.34 -1.76
C PHE A 51 -3.92 -2.70 -1.22
N ILE A 52 -4.27 -3.99 -1.23
CA ILE A 52 -5.57 -4.48 -0.73
C ILE A 52 -5.71 -4.27 0.78
N SER A 53 -4.63 -4.35 1.56
CA SER A 53 -4.68 -4.15 3.02
C SER A 53 -5.22 -2.77 3.47
N PHE A 54 -5.25 -1.78 2.57
CA PHE A 54 -5.83 -0.46 2.80
C PHE A 54 -7.21 -0.28 2.17
N LEU A 55 -7.73 -1.24 1.41
CA LEU A 55 -9.11 -1.22 0.93
C LEU A 55 -10.02 -1.61 2.11
N LYS A 56 -10.61 -0.61 2.76
CA LYS A 56 -11.43 -0.82 3.95
C LYS A 56 -12.70 -0.01 3.85
N GLU A 57 -13.77 -0.58 4.38
CA GLU A 57 -15.09 0.07 4.46
C GLU A 57 -15.69 0.43 3.09
N GLY A 58 -16.90 0.99 3.11
CA GLY A 58 -17.58 1.49 1.93
C GLY A 58 -17.68 0.46 0.80
N THR A 59 -17.49 0.91 -0.44
CA THR A 59 -17.55 0.04 -1.62
C THR A 59 -16.23 -0.69 -1.90
N ALA A 60 -15.15 -0.34 -1.20
CA ALA A 60 -13.83 -0.95 -1.38
C ALA A 60 -13.60 -2.15 -0.45
N GLY A 61 -14.19 -2.16 0.74
CA GLY A 61 -13.97 -3.21 1.75
C GLY A 61 -14.28 -4.65 1.33
N PRO A 62 -15.20 -4.94 0.39
CA PRO A 62 -15.41 -6.32 -0.10
C PRO A 62 -14.31 -6.88 -1.02
N TRP A 63 -13.34 -6.08 -1.44
CA TRP A 63 -12.20 -6.50 -2.25
C TRP A 63 -11.07 -7.06 -1.39
#